data_AF-A0A2U3KXF5-F1
#
_entry.id   AF-A0A2U3KXF5-F1
#
_cell.length_a   1.000
_cell.length_b   1.000
_cell.length_c   1.000
_cell.angle_alpha   90.00
_cell.angle_beta   90.00
_cell.angle_gamma   90.00
#
_symmetry.space_group_name_H-M   'P 1'
#
loop_
_entity.id
_entity.type
_entity.pdbx_description
1 polymer ?
#
loop_
_entity_poly.entity_id
_entity_poly.type
_entity_poly.pdbx_seq_one_letter_code
_entity_poly.pdbx_strand_id
1 'polypeptide(L)' 'MELQRRQISGVPAFLIGEDVVVGLDKEKILKLVDHRVIQCEKCSQKMRVPIKKGTIQVTCSKCAQVFNVQTQR' A
#
# COMPACT_ATOMS: atom_id res chain seq x y z
N MET A 1 11.05 -19.82 -4.50
CA MET A 1 11.29 -19.84 -3.05
C MET A 1 12.75 -19.48 -2.77
N GLU A 2 13.10 -18.18 -2.80
CA GLU A 2 14.49 -17.70 -2.63
C GLU A 2 15.03 -17.94 -1.20
N LEU A 3 14.14 -17.83 -0.21
CA LEU A 3 14.49 -17.93 1.22
C LEU A 3 14.90 -19.35 1.63
N GLN A 4 14.23 -20.37 1.09
CA GLN A 4 14.59 -21.79 1.33
C GLN A 4 15.94 -22.14 0.70
N ARG A 5 16.29 -21.55 -0.45
CA ARG A 5 17.59 -21.77 -1.11
C ARG A 5 18.77 -21.24 -0.29
N ARG A 6 18.53 -20.25 0.56
CA ARG A 6 19.56 -19.60 1.39
C ARG A 6 19.64 -20.19 2.81
N GLN A 7 18.96 -21.31 3.10
CA GLN A 7 18.95 -21.95 4.43
C GLN A 7 18.52 -21.01 5.57
N ILE A 8 17.74 -19.98 5.24
CA ILE A 8 17.24 -19.02 6.23
C ILE A 8 16.01 -19.65 6.89
N SER A 9 16.25 -20.35 8.00
CA SER A 9 15.23 -20.96 8.85
C SER A 9 14.80 -19.95 9.92
N GLY A 10 13.94 -19.02 9.53
CA GLY A 10 13.35 -18.03 10.42
C GLY A 10 12.15 -17.39 9.75
N VAL A 11 11.08 -17.14 10.50
CA VAL A 11 9.93 -16.40 9.98
C VAL A 11 10.40 -14.96 9.74
N PRO A 12 10.35 -14.45 8.49
CA PRO A 12 10.86 -13.11 8.19
C PRO A 12 10.07 -12.08 8.99
N ALA A 13 10.79 -11.29 9.79
CA ALA A 13 10.24 -10.15 10.50
C ALA A 13 10.54 -8.88 9.69
N PHE A 14 9.50 -8.13 9.35
CA PHE A 14 9.62 -6.83 8.69
C PHE A 14 9.49 -5.72 9.73
N LEU A 15 10.42 -4.76 9.69
CA LEU A 15 10.34 -3.52 10.45
C LEU A 15 9.67 -2.47 9.55
N ILE A 16 8.49 -1.99 9.95
CA ILE A 16 7.77 -0.91 9.24
C ILE A 16 7.52 0.20 10.26
N GLY A 17 8.35 1.24 10.24
CA GLY A 17 8.33 2.26 11.29
C GLY A 17 8.80 1.68 12.63
N GLU A 18 7.97 1.80 13.67
CA GLU A 18 8.23 1.24 15.02
C GLU A 18 7.65 -0.17 15.23
N ASP A 19 6.91 -0.71 14.25
CA ASP A 19 6.23 -2.00 14.35
C ASP A 19 7.07 -3.15 13.78
N VAL A 20 7.08 -4.27 14.52
CA VAL A 20 7.68 -5.55 14.12
C VAL A 20 6.58 -6.49 13.64
N VAL A 21 6.55 -6.79 12.33
CA VAL A 21 5.60 -7.75 11.76
C VAL A 21 6.31 -9.08 11.52
N VAL A 22 5.95 -10.11 12.29
CA VAL A 22 6.48 -11.48 12.16
C VAL A 22 5.63 -12.25 11.15
N GLY A 23 6.22 -12.63 10.02
CA GLY A 23 5.54 -13.37 8.95
C GLY A 23 4.85 -12.48 7.92
N LEU A 24 4.39 -13.07 6.82
CA LEU A 24 3.65 -12.39 5.75
C LEU A 24 2.16 -12.25 6.11
N ASP A 25 1.87 -11.74 7.30
CA ASP A 25 0.49 -11.42 7.72
C ASP A 25 0.01 -10.17 6.96
N LYS A 26 -0.49 -10.40 5.74
CA LYS A 26 -0.93 -9.35 4.80
C LYS A 26 -1.87 -8.34 5.47
N GLU A 27 -2.74 -8.80 6.37
CA GLU A 27 -3.70 -7.95 7.06
C GLU A 27 -3.05 -6.98 8.05
N LYS A 28 -2.01 -7.40 8.78
CA LYS A 28 -1.26 -6.51 9.68
C LYS A 28 -0.45 -5.49 8.88
N ILE A 29 0.20 -5.92 7.80
CA ILE A 29 0.97 -5.05 6.91
C ILE A 29 0.04 -3.99 6.29
N LEU A 30 -1.11 -4.38 5.76
CA LEU A 30 -2.06 -3.44 5.14
C LEU A 30 -2.64 -2.42 6.13
N LYS A 31 -2.69 -2.71 7.44
CA LYS A 31 -3.13 -1.77 8.49
C LYS A 31 -2.09 -0.70 8.82
N LEU A 32 -0.81 -1.04 8.69
CA LEU A 32 0.33 -0.13 8.93
C LEU A 32 0.61 0.79 7.75
N VAL A 33 0.11 0.46 6.55
CA VAL A 33 0.37 1.27 5.35
C VAL A 33 -0.65 2.41 5.25
N ASP A 34 -0.19 3.66 5.38
CA ASP A 34 -1.03 4.88 5.29
C ASP A 34 -1.48 5.27 3.88
N HIS A 35 -1.29 4.41 2.87
CA HIS A 35 -1.68 4.67 1.50
C HIS A 35 -2.22 3.44 0.78
N ARG A 36 -3.07 3.65 -0.24
CA ARG A 36 -3.54 2.63 -1.18
C ARG A 36 -3.10 2.95 -2.58
N VAL A 37 -2.91 1.90 -3.39
CA VAL A 37 -2.66 2.04 -4.82
C VAL A 37 -4.00 2.00 -5.54
N ILE A 38 -4.35 3.09 -6.22
CA ILE A 38 -5.51 3.14 -7.12
C ILE A 38 -5.05 3.24 -8.56
N GLN A 39 -5.95 2.94 -9.48
CA GLN A 39 -5.73 3.12 -10.91
C GLN A 39 -6.53 4.33 -11.40
N CYS A 40 -5.87 5.23 -12.14
CA CYS A 40 -6.57 6.34 -12.80
C CYS A 40 -7.46 5.80 -13.93
N GLU A 41 -8.73 6.22 -13.97
CA GLU A 41 -9.70 5.78 -14.98
C GLU A 41 -9.33 6.19 -16.41
N LYS A 42 -8.61 7.31 -16.57
CA LYS A 42 -8.30 7.88 -17.89
C LYS A 42 -7.05 7.29 -18.55
N CYS A 43 -6.02 6.98 -17.76
CA CYS A 43 -4.70 6.58 -18.29
C CYS A 43 -4.17 5.28 -17.69
N SER A 44 -4.97 4.59 -16.87
CA SER A 44 -4.60 3.35 -16.18
C SER A 44 -3.32 3.43 -15.34
N GLN A 45 -2.90 4.64 -14.99
CA GLN A 45 -1.71 4.86 -14.17
C GLN A 45 -1.98 4.44 -12.72
N LYS A 46 -1.09 3.62 -12.16
CA LYS A 46 -1.10 3.27 -10.75
C LYS A 46 -0.57 4.43 -9.92
N MET A 47 -1.35 4.87 -8.94
CA MET A 47 -1.05 6.01 -8.09
C MET A 47 -1.23 5.66 -6.62
N ARG A 48 -0.37 6.20 -5.77
CA ARG A 48 -0.49 6.08 -4.31
C ARG A 48 -1.37 7.22 -3.80
N VAL A 49 -2.36 6.87 -3.00
CA VAL A 49 -3.33 7.81 -2.41
C VAL A 49 -3.37 7.57 -0.91
N PRO A 50 -3.33 8.60 -0.07
CA PRO A 50 -3.47 8.42 1.38
C PRO A 50 -4.80 7.74 1.73
N ILE A 51 -4.81 6.92 2.77
CA ILE A 51 -6.04 6.36 3.35
C ILE A 51 -6.42 7.08 4.65
N LYS A 52 -7.63 6.82 5.19
CA LYS A 52 -8.13 7.39 6.46
C LYS A 52 -8.35 8.92 6.44
N LYS A 53 -8.49 9.55 5.27
CA LYS A 53 -8.70 11.00 5.11
C LYS A 53 -10.12 11.38 4.67
N GLY A 54 -11.04 10.41 4.56
CA GLY A 54 -12.41 10.63 4.08
C GLY A 54 -12.46 10.80 2.56
N THR A 55 -13.30 11.70 2.07
CA THR A 55 -13.39 12.01 0.64
C THR A 55 -12.29 12.99 0.27
N ILE A 56 -11.32 12.54 -0.54
CA ILE A 56 -10.23 13.39 -1.01
C ILE A 56 -10.31 13.59 -2.52
N GLN A 57 -9.94 14.78 -2.96
CA GLN A 57 -9.76 15.07 -4.37
C GLN A 57 -8.33 14.69 -4.77
N VAL A 58 -8.22 13.80 -5.75
CA VAL A 58 -6.94 13.28 -6.24
C VAL A 58 -6.74 13.76 -7.66
N THR A 59 -5.55 14.29 -7.94
CA THR A 59 -5.14 14.69 -9.28
C THR A 59 -4.16 13.68 -9.83
N CYS A 60 -4.44 13.13 -11.01
CA CYS A 60 -3.52 12.22 -11.68
C CYS A 60 -2.30 12.98 -12.23
N SER A 61 -1.11 12.59 -11.78
CA SER A 61 0.16 13.23 -12.20
C SER A 61 0.48 13.04 -13.69
N LYS A 62 -0.15 12.07 -14.37
CA LYS A 62 0.12 11.77 -15.79
C LYS A 62 -0.85 12.45 -16.75
N CYS A 63 -2.13 12.53 -16.39
CA CYS A 63 -3.18 13.02 -17.29
C CYS A 63 -3.93 14.24 -16.74
N ALA A 64 -3.52 14.76 -15.58
CA ALA A 64 -4.13 15.87 -14.85
C ALA A 64 -5.63 15.69 -14.53
N GLN A 65 -6.14 14.45 -14.63
CA GLN A 65 -7.53 14.15 -14.30
C GLN A 65 -7.74 14.32 -12.80
N VAL A 66 -8.75 15.10 -12.43
CA VAL A 66 -9.18 15.33 -11.05
C VAL A 66 -10.40 14.47 -10.77
N PHE A 67 -10.37 13.68 -9.71
CA PHE A 67 -11.50 12.84 -9.31
C PHE A 67 -11.54 12.64 -7.80
N ASN A 68 -12.73 12.38 -7.27
CA ASN A 68 -12.95 12.21 -5.85
C ASN A 68 -12.84 10.73 -5.47
N VAL A 69 -12.00 10.44 -4.48
CA VAL A 69 -11.80 9.08 -3.97
C VAL A 69 -12.28 9.03 -2.53
N GLN A 70 -13.18 8.09 -2.24
CA GLN A 70 -13.59 7.80 -0.87
C GLN A 70 -12.53 6.91 -0.21
N THR A 71 -11.78 7.48 0.71
CA THR A 71 -10.79 6.75 1.51
C THR A 71 -11.46 6.27 2.80
N GLN A 72 -12.28 5.23 2.68
CA GLN A 72 -12.95 4.63 3.83
C GLN A 72 -11.96 3.85 4.72
N ARG A 73 -12.36 3.73 6.00
CA ARG A 73 -11.59 3.33 7.18
C ARG A 73 -11.15 1.87 7.17
#